data_AF-P85000-F1
#
_entry.id   AF-P85000-F1
#
_cell.length_a   1.000
_cell.length_b   1.000
_cell.length_c   1.000
_cell.angle_alpha   90.00
_cell.angle_beta   90.00
_cell.angle_gamma   90.00
#
_symmetry.space_group_name_H-M   'P 1'
#
loop_
_entity.id
_entity.type
_entity.pdbx_description
1 polymer ?
#
loop_
_entity_poly.entity_id
_entity_poly.type
_entity_poly.pdbx_seq_one_letter_code
_entity_poly.pdbx_strand_id
1 'polypeptide(L)' 'SIPPACDKYSRLPGCPRDYSPVCGTDGKTYPNECVLCLSNSEENKNVQIYKSGMC' A
#
# COMPACT_ATOMS: atom_id res chain seq x y z
N SER A 1 -4.66 3.19 12.79
CA SER A 1 -4.08 2.70 11.52
C SER A 1 -2.73 3.35 11.32
N ILE A 2 -1.88 2.77 10.49
CA ILE A 2 -0.53 3.25 10.20
C ILE A 2 -0.52 3.87 8.79
N PRO A 3 -0.02 5.10 8.61
CA PRO A 3 0.13 5.67 7.28
C PRO A 3 1.16 4.94 6.42
N PRO A 4 0.84 4.61 5.16
CA PRO A 4 1.81 3.98 4.27
C PRO A 4 2.92 4.97 3.89
N ALA A 5 4.16 4.50 3.82
CA ALA A 5 5.34 5.30 3.50
C ALA A 5 5.46 5.59 1.99
N CYS A 6 4.45 6.24 1.39
CA CYS A 6 4.38 6.41 -0.07
C CYS A 6 5.55 7.22 -0.67
N ASP A 7 6.12 8.16 0.08
CA ASP A 7 7.29 8.93 -0.34
C ASP A 7 8.52 8.06 -0.64
N LYS A 8 8.59 6.86 -0.03
CA LYS A 8 9.64 5.87 -0.30
C LYS A 8 9.56 5.33 -1.74
N TYR A 9 8.37 5.31 -2.34
CA TYR A 9 8.11 4.69 -3.63
C TYR A 9 7.97 5.70 -4.78
N SER A 10 7.73 6.98 -4.48
CA SER A 10 7.50 8.05 -5.48
C SER A 10 8.66 8.28 -6.47
N ARG A 11 9.88 7.82 -6.16
CA ARG A 11 11.07 7.97 -7.03
C ARG A 11 11.49 6.69 -7.75
N LEU A 12 10.74 5.61 -7.57
CA LEU A 12 11.01 4.33 -8.24
C LEU A 12 10.25 4.28 -9.57
N PRO A 13 10.80 3.62 -10.62
CA PRO A 13 10.10 3.44 -11.90
C PRO A 13 8.88 2.51 -11.79
N GLY A 14 8.68 1.88 -10.63
CA GLY A 14 7.55 1.01 -10.33
C GLY A 14 7.70 0.38 -8.95
N CYS A 15 6.68 -0.37 -8.52
CA CYS A 15 6.75 -1.07 -7.25
C CYS A 15 7.71 -2.26 -7.29
N PRO A 16 8.41 -2.53 -6.18
CA PRO A 16 9.14 -3.78 -6.04
C PRO A 16 8.16 -4.97 -6.11
N ARG A 17 8.64 -6.10 -6.62
CA ARG A 17 7.85 -7.32 -6.83
C ARG A 17 7.87 -8.26 -5.61
N ASP A 18 8.32 -7.78 -4.46
CA ASP A 18 8.27 -8.56 -3.23
C ASP A 18 6.82 -8.72 -2.77
N TYR A 19 6.53 -9.92 -2.27
CA TYR A 19 5.24 -10.24 -1.67
C TYR A 19 5.33 -10.02 -0.16
N SER A 20 4.98 -8.81 0.26
CA SER A 20 5.00 -8.34 1.65
C SER A 20 3.62 -7.77 1.98
N PRO A 21 2.58 -8.62 2.09
CA PRO A 21 1.21 -8.16 2.07
C PRO A 21 0.87 -7.25 3.24
N VAL A 22 -0.03 -6.29 2.99
CA VAL A 22 -0.60 -5.41 4.01
C VAL A 22 -2.11 -5.36 3.88
N CYS A 23 -2.81 -5.33 5.01
CA CYS A 23 -4.25 -5.16 5.05
C CYS A 23 -4.56 -3.67 5.14
N GLY A 24 -5.33 -3.15 4.18
CA GLY A 24 -5.82 -1.78 4.18
C GLY A 24 -6.98 -1.57 5.16
N THR A 25 -7.21 -0.32 5.55
CA THR A 25 -8.39 0.07 6.33
C THR A 25 -9.71 -0.08 5.58
N ASP A 26 -9.65 -0.32 4.26
CA ASP A 26 -10.79 -0.66 3.41
C ASP A 26 -11.08 -2.18 3.39
N GLY A 27 -10.33 -2.98 4.15
CA GLY A 27 -10.47 -4.43 4.22
C GLY A 27 -9.86 -5.19 3.05
N LYS A 28 -9.09 -4.51 2.17
CA LYS A 28 -8.39 -5.16 1.05
C LYS A 28 -6.96 -5.52 1.41
N THR A 29 -6.52 -6.67 0.93
CA THR A 29 -5.10 -7.05 1.00
C THR A 29 -4.37 -6.50 -0.22
N TYR A 30 -3.33 -5.72 0.03
CA TYR A 30 -2.41 -5.24 -0.98
C TYR A 30 -1.15 -6.11 -0.99
N PRO A 31 -0.61 -6.51 -2.17
CA PRO A 31 0.57 -7.38 -2.25
C PRO A 31 1.81 -6.81 -1.54
N ASN A 32 1.94 -5.49 -1.52
CA ASN A 32 2.89 -4.76 -0.70
C ASN A 32 2.43 -3.31 -0.49
N GLU A 33 3.13 -2.58 0.37
CA GLU A 33 2.84 -1.19 0.71
C GLU A 33 2.90 -0.25 -0.52
N CYS A 34 3.79 -0.52 -1.48
CA CYS A 34 3.89 0.30 -2.69
C CYS A 34 2.62 0.18 -3.56
N VAL A 35 2.06 -1.02 -3.70
CA VAL A 35 0.80 -1.23 -4.45
C VAL A 35 -0.37 -0.52 -3.74
N LEU A 36 -0.38 -0.47 -2.41
CA LEU A 36 -1.34 0.33 -1.66
C LEU A 36 -1.20 1.82 -1.98
N CYS A 37 0.03 2.35 -2.00
CA CYS A 37 0.30 3.73 -2.38
C CYS A 37 -0.14 4.07 -3.81
N LEU A 38 0.10 3.17 -4.77
CA LEU A 38 -0.37 3.35 -6.14
C LEU A 38 -1.91 3.38 -6.19
N SER A 39 -2.60 2.45 -5.53
CA SER A 39 -4.07 2.45 -5.48
C SER A 39 -4.63 3.73 -4.87
N ASN A 40 -3.99 4.28 -3.84
CA ASN A 40 -4.36 5.59 -3.29
C ASN A 40 -4.20 6.71 -4.33
N SER A 41 -3.10 6.72 -5.08
CA SER A 41 -2.83 7.73 -6.11
C SER A 41 -3.77 7.62 -7.32
N GLU A 42 -4.03 6.40 -7.80
CA GLU A 42 -4.83 6.14 -9.00
C GLU A 42 -6.33 6.33 -8.74
N GLU A 43 -6.80 5.94 -7.56
CA GLU A 43 -8.23 5.97 -7.23
C GLU A 43 -8.61 7.14 -6.29
N ASN A 44 -7.68 8.08 -6.04
CA ASN A 44 -7.85 9.20 -5.10
C ASN A 44 -8.34 8.74 -3.71
N LYS A 45 -7.77 7.65 -3.20
CA LYS A 45 -8.09 7.08 -1.89
C LYS A 45 -7.09 7.49 -0.83
N ASN A 46 -7.49 7.32 0.43
CA ASN A 46 -6.61 7.48 1.58
C ASN A 46 -6.62 6.21 2.46
N VAL A 47 -6.42 5.04 1.84
CA VAL A 47 -6.31 3.78 2.56
C VAL A 47 -5.05 3.81 3.42
N GLN A 48 -5.23 3.54 4.70
CA GLN A 48 -4.14 3.39 5.67
C GLN A 48 -3.88 1.89 5.90
N ILE A 49 -2.74 1.53 6.46
CA ILE A 49 -2.47 0.16 6.85
C ILE A 49 -3.23 -0.14 8.16
N TYR A 50 -4.09 -1.15 8.12
CA TYR A 50 -4.76 -1.70 9.29
C TYR A 50 -3.84 -2.66 10.06
N LYS A 51 -3.23 -3.62 9.36
CA LYS A 51 -2.22 -4.56 9.91
C LYS A 51 -1.26 -5.02 8.82
N SER A 52 -0.07 -5.46 9.22
CA SER A 52 0.84 -6.20 8.36
C SER A 52 0.29 -7.61 8.09
N GLY A 53 0.48 -8.12 6.89
CA GLY A 53 -0.10 -9.38 6.42
C GLY A 53 -1.43 -9.20 5.69
N MET A 54 -2.01 -10.32 5.27
CA MET A 54 -3.33 -10.36 4.65
C MET A 54 -4.42 -9.95 5.65
N CYS A 55 -5.51 -9.34 5.18
CA CYS A 55 -6.75 -9.23 5.96
C CYS A 55 -7.22 -10.66 6.30
#